data_AF-A0A944R8X6-F1
#
_entry.id   AF-A0A944R8X6-F1
#
_cell.length_a   1.000
_cell.length_b   1.000
_cell.length_c   1.000
_cell.angle_alpha   90.00
_cell.angle_beta   90.00
_cell.angle_gamma   90.00
#
_symmetry.space_group_name_H-M   'P 1'
#
loop_
_entity.id
_entity.type
_entity.pdbx_description
1 polymer ?
#
loop_
_entity_poly.entity_id
_entity_poly.type
_entity_poly.pdbx_seq_one_letter_code
_entity_poly.pdbx_strand_id
1 'polypeptide(L)'
;MILDGKTLTISQVTEMARNPELKVEFNSVIEERVKASRKLLDGFVASGRVIYGVTTGVGGFVNWLIPADLAEQLQNNILRGVSTNVGNYLDDDYTRAAMLARINSLGRGVSAITWENYRKYVELYN
;
A
#
# COMPACT_ATOMS: atom_id res chain seq x y z
N MET A 1 8.05 -16.65 -4.01
CA MET A 1 7.68 -16.10 -5.33
C MET A 1 8.13 -14.65 -5.40
N ILE A 2 8.90 -14.30 -6.43
CA ILE A 2 9.29 -12.91 -6.69
C ILE A 2 8.13 -12.22 -7.40
N LEU A 3 7.58 -11.16 -6.79
CA LEU A 3 6.62 -10.29 -7.46
C LEU A 3 7.38 -9.27 -8.32
N ASP A 4 6.78 -8.80 -9.41
CA ASP A 4 7.34 -7.77 -10.30
C ASP A 4 6.42 -6.53 -10.47
N GLY A 5 5.21 -6.60 -9.90
CA GLY A 5 4.15 -5.60 -9.99
C GLY A 5 3.27 -5.68 -11.23
N LYS A 6 3.50 -6.63 -12.15
CA LYS A 6 2.92 -6.61 -13.50
C LYS A 6 2.35 -7.94 -13.96
N THR A 7 2.98 -9.06 -13.62
CA THR A 7 2.70 -10.35 -14.27
C THR A 7 1.98 -11.36 -13.39
N LEU A 8 1.60 -10.98 -12.16
CA LEU A 8 0.87 -11.85 -11.23
C LEU A 8 -0.47 -12.32 -11.84
N THR A 9 -0.62 -13.63 -11.99
CA THR A 9 -1.81 -14.28 -12.55
C THR A 9 -2.80 -14.73 -11.47
N ILE A 10 -4.05 -14.99 -11.85
CA ILE A 10 -5.09 -15.50 -10.93
C ILE A 10 -4.69 -16.86 -10.33
N SER A 11 -4.09 -17.74 -11.14
CA SER A 11 -3.61 -19.05 -10.67
C SER A 11 -2.54 -18.90 -9.58
N GLN A 12 -1.58 -17.99 -9.79
CA GLN A 12 -0.54 -17.70 -8.78
C GLN A 12 -1.12 -17.06 -7.53
N VAL A 13 -2.12 -16.16 -7.65
CA VAL A 13 -2.82 -15.61 -6.47
C VAL A 13 -3.47 -16.73 -5.68
N THR A 14 -4.19 -17.64 -6.34
CA THR A 14 -4.87 -18.76 -5.69
C THR A 14 -3.89 -19.70 -5.01
N GLU A 15 -2.80 -20.05 -5.70
CA GLU A 15 -1.73 -20.91 -5.17
C GLU A 15 -1.09 -20.27 -3.94
N MET A 16 -0.66 -19.03 -4.05
CA MET A 16 -0.01 -18.31 -2.96
C MET A 16 -0.96 -18.16 -1.77
N ALA A 17 -2.22 -17.79 -1.99
CA ALA A 17 -3.24 -17.58 -0.96
C ALA A 17 -3.60 -18.85 -0.16
N ARG A 18 -3.59 -20.02 -0.80
CA ARG A 18 -3.94 -21.31 -0.16
C ARG A 18 -2.76 -22.01 0.50
N ASN A 19 -1.53 -21.58 0.23
CA ASN A 19 -0.32 -22.19 0.78
C ASN A 19 0.47 -21.18 1.63
N PRO A 20 0.28 -21.15 2.97
CA PRO A 20 0.95 -20.19 3.87
C PRO A 20 2.47 -20.35 3.95
N GLU A 21 3.00 -21.52 3.60
CA GLU A 21 4.43 -21.77 3.52
C GLU A 21 5.10 -21.02 2.34
N LEU A 22 4.35 -20.66 1.30
CA LEU A 22 4.87 -19.92 0.17
C LEU A 22 5.04 -18.43 0.51
N LYS A 23 6.29 -17.96 0.45
CA LYS A 23 6.67 -16.58 0.78
C LYS A 23 6.77 -15.69 -0.45
N VAL A 24 6.52 -14.40 -0.28
CA VAL A 24 6.79 -13.34 -1.25
C VAL A 24 8.21 -12.83 -1.04
N GLU A 25 8.91 -12.66 -2.15
CA GLU A 25 10.20 -12.00 -2.22
C GLU A 25 10.14 -10.83 -3.19
N PHE A 26 11.09 -9.91 -3.08
CA PHE A 26 11.26 -8.78 -3.98
C PHE A 26 12.73 -8.61 -4.33
N ASN A 27 13.00 -8.07 -5.51
CA ASN A 27 14.36 -7.76 -5.97
C ASN A 27 14.67 -6.26 -5.79
N SER A 28 15.93 -5.89 -6.01
CA SER A 28 16.39 -4.50 -5.94
C SER A 28 15.62 -3.56 -6.87
N VAL A 29 15.14 -4.06 -8.00
CA VAL A 29 14.37 -3.27 -8.98
C VAL A 29 13.04 -2.77 -8.37
N ILE A 30 12.37 -3.57 -7.54
CA ILE A 30 11.17 -3.11 -6.83
C ILE A 30 11.53 -2.05 -5.79
N GLU A 31 12.58 -2.29 -5.00
CA GLU A 31 13.03 -1.36 -3.98
C GLU A 31 13.33 0.02 -4.58
N GLU A 32 14.10 0.05 -5.68
CA GLU A 32 14.43 1.27 -6.41
C GLU A 32 13.18 2.00 -6.91
N ARG A 33 12.21 1.29 -7.50
CA ARG A 33 10.96 1.88 -7.99
C ARG A 33 10.11 2.47 -6.86
N VAL A 34 9.95 1.75 -5.75
CA VAL A 34 9.18 2.22 -4.59
C VAL A 34 9.84 3.47 -3.98
N LYS A 35 11.17 3.44 -3.79
CA LYS A 35 11.93 4.58 -3.27
C LYS A 35 11.89 5.79 -4.21
N ALA A 36 12.00 5.58 -5.52
CA ALA A 36 11.90 6.65 -6.51
C ALA A 36 10.52 7.31 -6.50
N SER A 37 9.46 6.50 -6.43
CA SER A 37 8.07 6.97 -6.29
C SER A 37 7.89 7.85 -5.05
N ARG A 38 8.42 7.40 -3.91
CA ARG A 38 8.36 8.16 -2.66
C ARG A 38 9.11 9.48 -2.74
N LYS A 39 10.33 9.48 -3.28
CA LYS A 39 11.14 10.69 -3.46
C LYS A 39 10.44 11.75 -4.31
N LEU A 40 9.70 11.34 -5.34
CA LEU A 40 8.89 12.26 -6.15
C LEU A 40 7.79 12.92 -5.32
N LEU A 41 7.06 12.15 -4.51
CA LEU A 41 6.04 12.68 -3.62
C LEU A 41 6.63 13.68 -2.62
N ASP A 42 7.76 13.35 -2.01
CA ASP A 42 8.44 14.24 -1.04
C ASP A 42 8.80 15.58 -1.69
N GLY A 43 9.32 15.56 -2.93
CA GLY A 43 9.60 16.78 -3.69
C GLY A 43 8.35 17.58 -4.06
N PHE A 44 7.24 16.91 -4.37
CA PHE A 44 5.96 17.58 -4.62
C PHE A 44 5.40 18.25 -3.37
N VAL A 45 5.49 17.58 -2.21
CA VAL A 45 5.08 18.17 -0.93
C VAL A 45 5.96 19.36 -0.58
N ALA A 46 7.28 19.24 -0.71
CA ALA A 46 8.22 20.32 -0.43
C ALA A 46 8.03 21.54 -1.35
N SER A 47 7.55 21.35 -2.58
CA SER A 47 7.21 22.44 -3.51
C SER A 47 5.80 23.01 -3.32
N GLY A 48 5.07 22.59 -2.29
CA GLY A 48 3.74 23.12 -1.96
C GLY A 48 2.63 22.64 -2.89
N ARG A 49 2.79 21.49 -3.58
CA ARG A 49 1.73 20.95 -4.43
C ARG A 49 0.53 20.47 -3.60
N VAL A 50 -0.67 20.73 -4.10
CA VAL A 50 -1.93 20.23 -3.54
C VAL A 50 -2.19 18.82 -4.08
N ILE A 51 -2.26 17.83 -3.20
CA ILE A 51 -2.37 16.41 -3.54
C ILE A 51 -3.43 15.74 -2.64
N TYR A 52 -4.38 15.05 -3.27
CA TYR A 52 -5.45 14.32 -2.61
C TYR A 52 -4.93 13.31 -1.58
N GLY A 53 -5.40 13.41 -0.32
CA GLY A 53 -5.02 12.48 0.76
C GLY A 53 -3.57 12.58 1.25
N VAL A 54 -2.81 13.56 0.76
CA VAL A 54 -1.43 13.85 1.20
C VAL A 54 -1.36 15.23 1.85
N THR A 55 -1.73 16.28 1.11
CA THR A 55 -1.80 17.68 1.60
C THR A 55 -3.24 18.17 1.71
N THR A 56 -4.20 17.27 1.55
CA THR A 56 -5.64 17.52 1.67
C THR A 56 -6.32 16.40 2.45
N GLY A 57 -7.55 16.64 2.90
CA GLY A 57 -8.43 15.59 3.41
C GLY A 57 -8.87 14.60 2.31
N VAL A 58 -9.70 13.63 2.70
CA VAL A 58 -10.27 12.62 1.79
C VAL A 58 -11.80 12.63 1.85
N GLY A 59 -12.45 12.13 0.80
CA GLY A 59 -13.91 11.99 0.75
C GLY A 59 -14.63 13.33 0.95
N GLY A 60 -15.57 13.38 1.90
CA GLY A 60 -16.33 14.59 2.23
C GLY A 60 -15.46 15.79 2.70
N PHE A 61 -14.20 15.54 3.09
CA PHE A 61 -13.26 16.57 3.51
C PHE A 61 -12.21 16.90 2.44
N VAL A 62 -12.43 16.54 1.17
CA VAL A 62 -11.47 16.76 0.06
C VAL A 62 -11.00 18.21 -0.09
N ASN A 63 -11.84 19.19 0.24
CA ASN A 63 -11.53 20.62 0.10
C ASN A 63 -10.71 21.20 1.27
N TRP A 64 -10.37 20.39 2.27
CA TRP A 64 -9.61 20.84 3.43
C TRP A 64 -8.12 20.65 3.18
N LEU A 65 -7.34 21.73 3.27
CA LEU A 65 -5.88 21.67 3.25
C LEU A 65 -5.36 21.15 4.60
N ILE A 66 -4.40 20.23 4.54
CA ILE A 66 -3.83 19.59 5.73
C ILE A 66 -2.35 19.97 5.84
N PRO A 67 -1.94 20.62 6.94
CA PRO A 67 -0.54 20.87 7.27
C PRO A 67 0.30 19.57 7.32
N ALA A 68 1.57 19.67 6.92
CA ALA A 68 2.46 18.52 6.82
C ALA A 68 2.75 17.84 8.17
N ASP A 69 2.77 18.61 9.26
CA ASP A 69 2.94 18.12 10.63
C ASP A 69 1.74 17.31 11.14
N LEU A 70 0.56 17.46 10.52
CA LEU A 70 -0.62 16.65 10.81
C LEU A 70 -0.76 15.41 9.92
N ALA A 71 0.19 15.15 9.01
CA ALA A 71 0.08 14.07 8.04
C ALA A 71 -0.07 12.69 8.70
N GLU A 72 0.72 12.40 9.73
CA GLU A 72 0.61 11.12 10.46
C GLU A 72 -0.75 10.96 11.15
N GLN A 73 -1.24 12.02 11.78
CA GLN A 73 -2.56 12.02 12.41
C GLN A 73 -3.67 11.82 11.37
N LEU A 74 -3.57 12.49 10.22
CA LEU A 74 -4.50 12.30 9.09
C LEU A 74 -4.54 10.85 8.66
N GLN A 75 -3.40 10.20 8.38
CA GLN A 75 -3.37 8.82 7.90
C GLN A 75 -3.99 7.85 8.93
N ASN A 76 -3.69 8.04 10.23
CA ASN A 76 -4.28 7.26 11.31
C ASN A 76 -5.81 7.45 11.39
N ASN A 77 -6.28 8.69 11.23
CA ASN A 77 -7.71 9.00 11.26
C ASN A 77 -8.44 8.44 10.03
N ILE A 78 -7.81 8.43 8.85
CA ILE A 78 -8.38 7.81 7.64
C ILE A 78 -8.63 6.34 7.90
N LEU A 79 -7.63 5.59 8.39
CA LEU A 79 -7.77 4.17 8.68
C LEU A 79 -8.94 3.90 9.64
N ARG A 80 -9.01 4.63 10.76
CA ARG A 80 -10.09 4.49 11.75
C ARG A 80 -11.45 4.88 11.18
N GLY A 81 -11.51 5.95 10.39
CA GLY A 81 -12.75 6.51 9.87
C GLY A 81 -13.42 5.65 8.79
N VAL A 82 -12.65 4.84 8.05
CA VAL A 82 -13.19 4.00 6.96
C VAL A 82 -13.30 2.52 7.30
N SER A 83 -12.72 2.06 8.41
CA SER A 83 -12.76 0.65 8.84
C SER A 83 -14.13 0.29 9.43
N THR A 84 -15.13 0.16 8.57
CA THR A 84 -16.55 0.07 8.92
C THR A 84 -17.22 -1.23 8.44
N ASN A 85 -16.43 -2.21 7.98
CA ASN A 85 -16.93 -3.51 7.54
C ASN A 85 -17.69 -4.23 8.67
N VAL A 86 -18.74 -4.96 8.30
CA VAL A 86 -19.62 -5.74 9.19
C VAL A 86 -19.80 -7.16 8.65
N GLY A 87 -20.36 -8.06 9.47
CA GLY A 87 -20.58 -9.46 9.11
C GLY A 87 -19.41 -10.35 9.52
N ASN A 88 -19.30 -11.52 8.89
CA ASN A 88 -18.26 -12.49 9.19
C ASN A 88 -16.88 -12.01 8.69
N TYR A 89 -15.83 -12.43 9.39
CA TYR A 89 -14.46 -12.25 8.91
C TYR A 89 -14.24 -13.02 7.61
N LEU A 90 -13.31 -12.50 6.79
CA LEU A 90 -12.82 -13.25 5.63
C LEU A 90 -11.96 -14.41 6.11
N ASP A 91 -12.08 -15.56 5.45
CA ASP A 91 -11.16 -16.67 5.66
C ASP A 91 -9.72 -16.27 5.29
N ASP A 92 -8.75 -17.00 5.84
CA ASP A 92 -7.33 -16.67 5.69
C ASP A 92 -6.87 -16.66 4.23
N ASP A 93 -7.40 -17.53 3.37
CA ASP A 93 -7.03 -17.57 1.96
C ASP A 93 -7.52 -16.33 1.20
N TYR A 94 -8.75 -15.86 1.44
CA TYR A 94 -9.25 -14.60 0.90
C TYR A 94 -8.46 -13.40 1.41
N THR A 95 -8.13 -13.39 2.71
CA THR A 95 -7.32 -12.33 3.32
C THR A 95 -5.93 -12.28 2.68
N ARG A 96 -5.26 -13.44 2.54
CA ARG A 96 -3.95 -13.54 1.89
C ARG A 96 -4.01 -13.15 0.41
N ALA A 97 -5.05 -13.54 -0.33
CA ALA A 97 -5.24 -13.12 -1.71
C ALA A 97 -5.33 -11.59 -1.83
N ALA A 98 -6.10 -10.94 -0.97
CA ALA A 98 -6.23 -9.49 -0.93
C ALA A 98 -4.90 -8.80 -0.60
N MET A 99 -4.17 -9.32 0.40
CA MET A 99 -2.84 -8.83 0.76
C MET A 99 -1.84 -8.95 -0.40
N LEU A 100 -1.76 -10.12 -1.03
CA LEU A 100 -0.85 -10.38 -2.14
C LEU A 100 -1.11 -9.45 -3.33
N ALA A 101 -2.38 -9.27 -3.69
CA ALA A 101 -2.78 -8.35 -4.76
C ALA A 101 -2.33 -6.92 -4.44
N ARG A 102 -2.45 -6.49 -3.17
CA ARG A 102 -2.03 -5.17 -2.74
C ARG A 102 -0.50 -5.01 -2.73
N ILE A 103 0.25 -6.00 -2.26
CA ILE A 103 1.71 -6.02 -2.32
C ILE A 103 2.17 -5.87 -3.78
N ASN A 104 1.62 -6.68 -4.68
CA ASN A 104 1.95 -6.60 -6.11
C ASN A 104 1.61 -5.21 -6.69
N SER A 105 0.45 -4.64 -6.36
CA SER A 105 0.08 -3.30 -6.78
C SER A 105 1.04 -2.22 -6.29
N LEU A 106 1.47 -2.27 -5.02
CA LEU A 106 2.39 -1.30 -4.44
C LEU A 106 3.79 -1.41 -5.07
N GLY A 107 4.24 -2.64 -5.37
CA GLY A 107 5.53 -2.92 -6.00
C GLY A 107 5.71 -2.32 -7.41
N ARG A 108 4.63 -1.83 -8.03
CA ARG A 108 4.67 -1.09 -9.30
C ARG A 108 5.39 0.26 -9.19
N GLY A 109 5.54 0.83 -7.99
CA GLY A 109 6.22 2.10 -7.78
C GLY A 109 5.43 3.33 -8.21
N VAL A 110 4.11 3.30 -8.10
CA VAL A 110 3.22 4.43 -8.48
C VAL A 110 2.31 4.90 -7.34
N SER A 111 2.54 4.41 -6.11
CA SER A 111 1.71 4.72 -4.93
C SER A 111 2.46 5.51 -3.85
N ALA A 112 3.76 5.75 -4.00
CA ALA A 112 4.58 6.52 -3.06
C ALA A 112 4.49 6.07 -1.57
N ILE A 113 4.24 4.78 -1.33
CA ILE A 113 4.44 4.18 0.00
C ILE A 113 5.92 4.24 0.36
N THR A 114 6.24 4.36 1.65
CA THR A 114 7.62 4.24 2.11
C THR A 114 8.12 2.80 1.91
N TRP A 115 9.42 2.64 1.64
CA TRP A 115 10.02 1.32 1.51
C TRP A 115 9.86 0.48 2.78
N GLU A 116 10.00 1.12 3.93
CA GLU A 116 9.83 0.48 5.23
C GLU A 116 8.42 -0.12 5.39
N ASN A 117 7.37 0.63 5.09
CA ASN A 117 6.00 0.14 5.24
C ASN A 117 5.64 -0.91 4.18
N TYR A 118 6.20 -0.81 2.97
CA TYR A 118 6.08 -1.89 1.98
C TYR A 118 6.68 -3.19 2.51
N ARG A 119 7.89 -3.14 3.08
CA ARG A 119 8.55 -4.30 3.68
C ARG A 119 7.75 -4.88 4.85
N LYS A 120 7.28 -4.06 5.79
CA LYS A 120 6.42 -4.51 6.89
C LYS A 120 5.19 -5.25 6.39
N TYR A 121 4.61 -4.82 5.27
CA TYR A 121 3.44 -5.50 4.71
C TYR A 121 3.77 -6.86 4.09
N VAL A 122 4.93 -6.96 3.42
CA VAL A 122 5.46 -8.25 2.94
C VAL A 122 5.80 -9.17 4.10
N GLU A 123 6.43 -8.65 5.15
CA GLU A 123 6.76 -9.37 6.38
C GLU A 123 5.52 -9.84 7.15
N LEU A 124 4.40 -9.12 7.09
CA LEU A 124 3.12 -9.55 7.66
C LEU A 124 2.43 -10.64 6.82
N TYR A 125 2.59 -10.60 5.49
CA TYR A 125 2.03 -11.62 4.60
C TYR A 125 2.77 -12.96 4.71
N ASN A 126 4.10 -12.86 4.85
CA ASN A 126 5.01 -13.99 5.00
C ASN A 126 4.88 -14.61 6.39
#